data_AF-A0A1U7RVW3-F1
#
_entry.id   AF-A0A1U7RVW3-F1
#
_cell.length_a   1.000
_cell.length_b   1.000
_cell.length_c   1.000
_cell.angle_alpha   90.00
_cell.angle_beta   90.00
_cell.angle_gamma   90.00
#
_symmetry.space_group_name_H-M   'P 1'
#
loop_
_entity.id
_entity.type
_entity.pdbx_description
1 polymer ?
#
loop_
_entity_poly.entity_id
_entity_poly.type
_entity_poly.pdbx_seq_one_letter_code
_entity_poly.pdbx_strand_id
1 'polypeptide(L)'
;MASSLQASEVERQLSMQVHTLREDFREKSSSTNQHIVRLESLQAEIKMLTDRKRELEHRLSAMMEENDLLQGTVEELQDRVLILERQSHEKDMQLHQSQMELQEVRLSYRQLQGKVEELSEERSLQSFNTTSTSLLSEIEQSMEAEELEQEREQLRLQLWEAYCQVRYLCSHLRGNDSADSAVSTDSSMDESSETSSAKDVPAGSLRAALSELKRLIQNVLDGTDSTSSRRSDDDALEEQIRRTSEDSRALRELMEGERGKLRQSLEELQRLHSQVTLLSVEMTALKEERDRLRGSTEDKEINEQLLKAIRDRDEAIAKKSAVEMELAKCKIDMMSLNSELLDAIQQKVNLSQQLEAWQDDMHRVIDQQLMDKHPKEWSQPAYSFSTGYGAKRSARPSPVFRPEQQGDEPVGAEGNRLFSFFKKN
;
A
#
# COMPACT_ATOMS: atom_id res chain seq x y z
N MET A 1 -6.07 -69.34 -113.52
CA MET A 1 -6.95 -68.23 -113.11
C MET A 1 -7.59 -68.47 -111.73
N ALA A 2 -8.19 -69.64 -111.44
CA ALA A 2 -8.80 -69.94 -110.14
C ALA A 2 -7.84 -69.81 -108.93
N SER A 3 -6.58 -70.27 -109.04
CA SER A 3 -5.60 -70.18 -107.94
C SER A 3 -5.15 -68.73 -107.63
N SER A 4 -5.18 -67.83 -108.62
CA SER A 4 -4.83 -66.42 -108.42
C SER A 4 -5.94 -65.65 -107.72
N LEU A 5 -7.21 -65.98 -108.00
CA LEU A 5 -8.36 -65.46 -107.27
C LEU A 5 -8.39 -65.94 -105.81
N GLN A 6 -8.11 -67.22 -105.56
CA GLN A 6 -7.99 -67.74 -104.19
C GLN A 6 -6.83 -67.11 -103.42
N ALA A 7 -5.67 -66.90 -104.06
CA ALA A 7 -4.54 -66.22 -103.44
C ALA A 7 -4.87 -64.75 -103.10
N SER A 8 -5.54 -64.03 -104.01
CA SER A 8 -5.96 -62.64 -103.79
C SER A 8 -7.00 -62.51 -102.67
N GLU A 9 -7.93 -63.47 -102.56
CA GLU A 9 -8.92 -63.50 -101.48
C GLU A 9 -8.26 -63.77 -100.11
N VAL A 10 -7.29 -64.69 -100.04
CA VAL A 10 -6.50 -64.92 -98.82
C VAL A 10 -5.66 -63.69 -98.45
N GLU A 11 -5.04 -63.02 -99.43
CA GLU A 11 -4.29 -61.78 -99.21
C GLU A 11 -5.18 -60.64 -98.69
N ARG A 12 -6.39 -60.51 -99.22
CA ARG A 12 -7.41 -59.56 -98.73
C ARG A 12 -7.81 -59.88 -97.29
N GLN A 13 -8.05 -61.14 -96.96
CA GLN A 13 -8.39 -61.58 -95.61
C GLN A 13 -7.25 -61.31 -94.62
N LEU A 14 -6.01 -61.63 -94.99
CA LEU A 14 -4.83 -61.31 -94.18
C LEU A 14 -4.63 -59.80 -94.01
N SER A 15 -4.88 -59.01 -95.06
CA SER A 15 -4.80 -57.54 -94.98
C SER A 15 -5.86 -56.97 -94.02
N MET A 16 -7.08 -57.52 -94.03
CA MET A 16 -8.11 -57.15 -93.05
C MET A 16 -7.74 -57.55 -91.62
N GLN A 17 -7.15 -58.73 -91.42
CA GLN A 17 -6.65 -59.16 -90.10
C GLN A 17 -5.51 -58.27 -89.60
N VAL A 18 -4.58 -57.89 -90.47
CA VAL A 18 -3.51 -56.95 -90.12
C VAL A 18 -4.08 -55.55 -89.80
N HIS A 19 -5.10 -55.10 -90.53
CA HIS A 19 -5.76 -53.82 -90.26
C HIS A 19 -6.45 -53.82 -88.89
N THR A 20 -7.25 -54.84 -88.59
CA THR A 20 -7.94 -55.01 -87.30
C THR A 20 -6.94 -55.12 -86.14
N LEU A 21 -5.89 -55.93 -86.27
CA LEU A 21 -4.84 -56.01 -85.25
C LEU A 21 -4.10 -54.67 -85.05
N ARG A 22 -3.93 -53.87 -86.10
CA ARG A 22 -3.35 -52.52 -86.00
C ARG A 22 -4.32 -51.56 -85.31
N GLU A 23 -5.62 -51.67 -85.54
CA GLU A 23 -6.65 -50.90 -84.82
C GLU A 23 -6.65 -51.25 -83.34
N ASP A 24 -6.70 -52.55 -83.00
CA ASP A 24 -6.63 -53.03 -81.62
C ASP A 24 -5.37 -52.55 -80.90
N PHE A 25 -4.21 -52.57 -81.58
CA PHE A 25 -2.97 -52.06 -81.00
C PHE A 25 -3.02 -50.55 -80.81
N ARG A 26 -3.60 -49.79 -81.75
CA ARG A 26 -3.78 -48.33 -81.61
C ARG A 26 -4.70 -48.00 -80.44
N GLU A 27 -5.80 -48.72 -80.26
CA GLU A 27 -6.72 -48.52 -79.14
C GLU A 27 -6.09 -48.89 -77.80
N LYS A 28 -5.39 -50.02 -77.72
CA LYS A 28 -4.63 -50.39 -76.51
C LYS A 28 -3.53 -49.38 -76.20
N SER A 29 -2.85 -48.86 -77.22
CA SER A 29 -1.83 -47.83 -77.04
C SER A 29 -2.45 -46.51 -76.55
N SER A 30 -3.59 -46.09 -77.11
CA SER A 30 -4.28 -44.88 -76.66
C SER A 30 -4.85 -45.01 -75.26
N SER A 31 -5.43 -46.16 -74.89
CA SER A 31 -5.91 -46.42 -73.53
C SER A 31 -4.76 -46.45 -72.52
N THR A 32 -3.64 -47.09 -72.87
CA THR A 32 -2.43 -47.11 -72.04
C THR A 32 -1.90 -45.69 -71.82
N ASN A 33 -1.84 -44.87 -72.86
CA ASN A 33 -1.43 -43.46 -72.74
C ASN A 33 -2.38 -42.67 -71.82
N GLN A 34 -3.71 -42.89 -71.91
CA GLN A 34 -4.66 -42.27 -70.99
C GLN A 34 -4.44 -42.69 -69.54
N HIS A 35 -4.14 -43.98 -69.29
CA HIS A 35 -3.81 -44.46 -67.95
C HIS A 35 -2.50 -43.86 -67.42
N ILE A 36 -1.48 -43.72 -68.27
CA ILE A 36 -0.22 -43.05 -67.90
C ILE A 36 -0.47 -41.62 -67.46
N VAL A 37 -1.21 -40.83 -68.25
CA VAL A 37 -1.53 -39.43 -67.89
C VAL A 37 -2.34 -39.34 -66.58
N ARG A 38 -3.30 -40.25 -66.36
CA ARG A 38 -4.04 -40.31 -65.09
C ARG A 38 -3.13 -40.66 -63.92
N LEU A 39 -2.20 -41.60 -64.10
CA LEU A 39 -1.22 -41.96 -63.08
C LEU A 39 -0.29 -40.79 -62.74
N GLU A 40 0.20 -40.06 -63.75
CA GLU A 40 1.03 -38.86 -63.55
C GLU A 40 0.28 -37.78 -62.77
N SER A 41 -1.00 -37.55 -63.09
CA SER A 41 -1.86 -36.61 -62.35
C SER A 41 -2.02 -37.02 -60.88
N LEU A 42 -2.33 -38.29 -60.61
CA LEU A 42 -2.47 -38.80 -59.24
C LEU A 42 -1.14 -38.76 -58.48
N GLN A 43 -0.03 -39.06 -59.15
CA GLN A 43 1.31 -38.95 -58.55
C GLN A 43 1.63 -37.50 -58.17
N ALA A 44 1.28 -36.52 -59.01
CA ALA A 44 1.45 -35.11 -58.71
C ALA A 44 0.58 -34.68 -57.51
N GLU A 45 -0.68 -35.14 -57.45
CA GLU A 45 -1.58 -34.88 -56.33
C GLU A 45 -1.06 -35.48 -55.01
N ILE A 46 -0.63 -36.75 -55.03
CA ILE A 46 -0.02 -37.40 -53.86
C ILE A 46 1.21 -36.63 -53.39
N LYS A 47 2.06 -36.17 -54.31
CA LYS A 47 3.23 -35.37 -53.98
C LYS A 47 2.83 -34.07 -53.28
N MET A 48 1.88 -33.31 -53.83
CA MET A 48 1.40 -32.08 -53.22
C MET A 48 0.79 -32.31 -51.82
N LEU A 49 -0.02 -33.36 -51.66
CA LEU A 49 -0.60 -33.72 -50.36
C LEU A 49 0.49 -34.12 -49.35
N THR A 50 1.52 -34.82 -49.80
CA THR A 50 2.65 -35.21 -48.94
C THR A 50 3.46 -33.99 -48.51
N ASP A 51 3.73 -33.05 -49.42
CA ASP A 51 4.42 -31.80 -49.10
C ASP A 51 3.59 -30.94 -48.13
N ARG A 52 2.27 -30.87 -48.35
CA ARG A 52 1.36 -30.19 -47.43
C ARG A 52 1.33 -30.85 -46.05
N LYS A 53 1.36 -32.17 -45.99
CA LYS A 53 1.45 -32.92 -44.73
C LYS A 53 2.74 -32.57 -43.97
N ARG A 54 3.89 -32.60 -44.65
CA ARG A 54 5.19 -32.24 -44.04
C ARG A 54 5.19 -30.82 -43.49
N GLU A 55 4.64 -29.87 -44.23
CA GLU A 55 4.52 -28.48 -43.78
C GLU A 55 3.66 -28.37 -42.51
N LEU A 56 2.55 -29.11 -42.43
CA LEU A 56 1.71 -29.14 -41.23
C LEU A 56 2.42 -29.81 -40.06
N GLU A 57 3.17 -30.89 -40.29
CA GLU A 57 3.99 -31.55 -39.28
C GLU A 57 5.06 -30.60 -38.74
N HIS A 58 5.76 -29.87 -39.60
CA HIS A 58 6.75 -28.86 -39.18
C HIS A 58 6.12 -27.72 -38.37
N ARG A 59 4.95 -27.21 -38.78
CA ARG A 59 4.23 -26.20 -38.00
C ARG A 59 3.80 -26.73 -36.64
N LEU A 60 3.34 -27.98 -36.58
CA LEU A 60 2.96 -28.62 -35.32
C LEU A 60 4.17 -28.74 -34.40
N SER A 61 5.32 -29.21 -34.90
CA SER A 61 6.56 -29.28 -34.13
C SER A 61 6.99 -27.91 -33.60
N ALA A 62 6.97 -26.86 -34.43
CA ALA A 62 7.33 -25.51 -33.99
C ALA A 62 6.39 -24.98 -32.89
N MET A 63 5.07 -25.22 -33.04
CA MET A 63 4.10 -24.84 -32.01
C MET A 63 4.28 -25.64 -30.71
N MET A 64 4.71 -26.91 -30.79
CA MET A 64 5.03 -27.71 -29.60
C MET A 64 6.26 -27.17 -28.89
N GLU A 65 7.32 -26.82 -29.62
CA GLU A 65 8.52 -26.19 -29.04
C GLU A 65 8.20 -24.86 -28.35
N GLU A 66 7.36 -24.02 -28.97
CA GLU A 66 6.87 -22.79 -28.34
C GLU A 66 6.06 -23.07 -27.08
N ASN A 67 5.22 -24.12 -27.09
CA ASN A 67 4.46 -24.53 -25.92
C ASN A 67 5.36 -24.97 -24.77
N ASP A 68 6.38 -25.78 -25.05
CA ASP A 68 7.36 -26.24 -24.07
C ASP A 68 8.14 -25.06 -23.45
N LEU A 69 8.53 -24.09 -24.27
CA LEU A 69 9.17 -22.85 -23.79
C LEU A 69 8.23 -22.04 -22.89
N LEU A 70 6.97 -21.85 -23.31
CA LEU A 70 5.97 -21.16 -22.50
C LEU A 70 5.70 -21.90 -21.19
N GLN A 71 5.63 -23.22 -21.20
CA GLN A 71 5.49 -24.02 -19.99
C GLN A 71 6.66 -23.77 -19.03
N GLY A 72 7.91 -23.75 -19.53
CA GLY A 72 9.08 -23.39 -18.73
C GLY A 72 8.95 -22.00 -18.09
N THR A 73 8.51 -20.99 -18.84
CA THR A 73 8.29 -19.65 -18.27
C THR A 73 7.18 -19.62 -17.21
N VAL A 74 6.14 -20.45 -17.36
CA VAL A 74 5.08 -20.58 -16.36
C VAL A 74 5.61 -21.21 -15.08
N GLU A 75 6.44 -22.25 -15.18
CA GLU A 75 7.08 -22.90 -14.03
C GLU A 75 7.99 -21.91 -13.28
N GLU A 76 8.82 -21.13 -13.98
CA GLU A 76 9.66 -20.08 -13.38
C GLU A 76 8.84 -19.00 -12.67
N LEU A 77 7.72 -18.57 -13.28
CA LEU A 77 6.82 -17.60 -12.67
C LEU A 77 6.12 -18.17 -11.43
N GLN A 78 5.75 -19.45 -11.44
CA GLN A 78 5.18 -20.13 -10.27
C GLN A 78 6.18 -20.16 -9.11
N ASP A 79 7.44 -20.51 -9.37
CA ASP A 79 8.49 -20.49 -8.35
C ASP A 79 8.70 -19.07 -7.77
N ARG A 80 8.67 -18.05 -8.63
CA ARG A 80 8.77 -16.65 -8.20
C ARG A 80 7.59 -16.24 -7.32
N VAL A 81 6.37 -16.67 -7.66
CA VAL A 81 5.17 -16.42 -6.83
C VAL A 81 5.33 -17.08 -5.47
N LEU A 82 5.77 -18.33 -5.40
CA LEU A 82 5.98 -19.03 -4.12
C LEU A 82 6.99 -18.31 -3.22
N ILE A 83 8.07 -17.77 -3.79
CA ILE A 83 9.05 -16.98 -3.05
C ILE A 83 8.43 -15.69 -2.50
N LEU A 84 7.69 -14.96 -3.34
CA LEU A 84 7.01 -13.72 -2.94
C LEU A 84 5.95 -13.97 -1.88
N GLU A 85 5.19 -15.05 -1.98
CA GLU A 85 4.22 -15.46 -0.96
C GLU A 85 4.93 -15.72 0.38
N ARG A 86 6.04 -16.48 0.38
CA ARG A 86 6.82 -16.71 1.60
C ARG A 86 7.32 -15.39 2.21
N GLN A 87 7.83 -14.47 1.39
CA GLN A 87 8.28 -13.16 1.85
C GLN A 87 7.14 -12.32 2.43
N SER A 88 5.96 -12.32 1.79
CA SER A 88 4.77 -11.63 2.33
C SER A 88 4.41 -12.16 3.70
N HIS A 89 4.33 -13.49 3.85
CA HIS A 89 4.02 -14.11 5.14
C HIS A 89 5.05 -13.75 6.21
N GLU A 90 6.34 -13.73 5.88
CA GLU A 90 7.40 -13.32 6.80
C GLU A 90 7.24 -11.85 7.23
N LYS A 91 6.93 -10.94 6.28
CA LYS A 91 6.68 -9.53 6.57
C LYS A 91 5.43 -9.34 7.44
N ASP A 92 4.38 -10.11 7.20
CA ASP A 92 3.17 -10.08 8.03
C ASP A 92 3.46 -10.55 9.46
N MET A 93 4.28 -11.58 9.63
CA MET A 93 4.74 -12.02 10.96
C MET A 93 5.59 -10.95 11.65
N GLN A 94 6.52 -10.29 10.94
CA GLN A 94 7.31 -9.18 11.49
C GLN A 94 6.45 -7.99 11.90
N LEU A 95 5.45 -7.63 11.08
CA LEU A 95 4.51 -6.57 11.40
C LEU A 95 3.68 -6.92 12.64
N HIS A 96 3.20 -8.16 12.74
CA HIS A 96 2.46 -8.60 13.90
C HIS A 96 3.31 -8.54 15.18
N GLN A 97 4.57 -8.99 15.11
CA GLN A 97 5.50 -8.89 16.22
C GLN A 97 5.73 -7.42 16.65
N SER A 98 6.02 -6.53 15.69
CA SER A 98 6.22 -5.10 15.97
C SER A 98 4.97 -4.45 16.58
N GLN A 99 3.76 -4.87 16.16
CA GLN A 99 2.51 -4.39 16.75
C GLN A 99 2.37 -4.83 18.22
N MET A 100 2.75 -6.06 18.56
CA MET A 100 2.73 -6.54 19.94
C MET A 100 3.73 -5.77 20.81
N GLU A 101 4.97 -5.59 20.34
CA GLU A 101 6.00 -4.80 21.04
C GLU A 101 5.54 -3.34 21.25
N LEU A 102 4.90 -2.74 20.24
CA LEU A 102 4.33 -1.40 20.37
C LEU A 102 3.20 -1.33 21.41
N GLN A 103 2.35 -2.37 21.51
CA GLN A 103 1.33 -2.44 22.54
C GLN A 103 1.95 -2.53 23.94
N GLU A 104 2.98 -3.36 24.11
CA GLU A 104 3.72 -3.49 25.38
C GLU A 104 4.36 -2.16 25.79
N VAL A 105 5.03 -1.47 24.86
CA VAL A 105 5.63 -0.15 25.11
C VAL A 105 4.55 0.90 25.45
N ARG A 106 3.40 0.86 24.79
CA ARG A 106 2.28 1.77 25.11
C ARG A 106 1.73 1.50 26.51
N LEU A 107 1.64 0.23 26.92
CA LEU A 107 1.20 -0.14 28.26
C LEU A 107 2.22 0.30 29.31
N SER A 108 3.51 0.07 29.08
CA SER A 108 4.58 0.49 30.01
C SER A 108 4.68 2.02 30.10
N TYR A 109 4.49 2.75 28.99
CA TYR A 109 4.41 4.20 28.99
C TYR A 109 3.26 4.71 29.84
N ARG A 110 2.05 4.15 29.70
CA ARG A 110 0.90 4.52 30.55
C ARG A 110 1.16 4.24 32.02
N GLN A 111 1.79 3.11 32.34
CA GLN A 111 2.16 2.79 33.73
C GLN A 111 3.17 3.79 34.29
N LEU A 112 4.19 4.15 33.51
CA LEU A 112 5.18 5.15 33.93
C LEU A 112 4.56 6.54 34.05
N GLN A 113 3.66 6.91 33.14
CA GLN A 113 2.90 8.15 33.22
C GLN A 113 2.09 8.22 34.52
N GLY A 114 1.37 7.14 34.89
CA GLY A 114 0.66 7.06 36.17
C GLY A 114 1.60 7.26 37.37
N LYS A 115 2.79 6.64 37.37
CA LYS A 115 3.80 6.87 38.42
C LYS A 115 4.31 8.31 38.46
N VAL A 116 4.45 8.97 37.32
CA VAL A 116 4.85 10.39 37.27
C VAL A 116 3.74 11.28 37.84
N GLU A 117 2.48 10.97 37.53
CA GLU A 117 1.32 11.65 38.11
C GLU A 117 1.29 11.45 39.63
N GLU A 118 1.43 10.22 40.14
CA GLU A 118 1.53 9.91 41.58
C GLU A 118 2.66 10.70 42.27
N LEU A 119 3.88 10.68 41.72
CA LEU A 119 5.00 11.44 42.27
C LEU A 119 4.77 12.96 42.22
N SER A 120 4.05 13.44 41.20
CA SER A 120 3.70 14.86 41.10
C SER A 120 2.68 15.27 42.17
N GLU A 121 1.71 14.39 42.47
CA GLU A 121 0.75 14.57 43.55
C GLU A 121 1.45 14.52 44.91
N GLU A 122 2.32 13.55 45.15
CA GLU A 122 3.15 13.47 46.37
C GLU A 122 3.97 14.74 46.58
N ARG A 123 4.62 15.25 45.53
CA ARG A 123 5.38 16.51 45.58
C ARG A 123 4.47 17.71 45.89
N SER A 124 3.26 17.72 45.34
CA SER A 124 2.27 18.78 45.61
C SER A 124 1.80 18.73 47.05
N LEU A 125 1.46 17.55 47.58
CA LEU A 125 1.10 17.34 48.98
C LEU A 125 2.24 17.71 49.94
N GLN A 126 3.48 17.39 49.57
CA GLN A 126 4.67 17.77 50.36
C GLN A 126 4.87 19.29 50.34
N SER A 127 4.65 19.95 49.20
CA SER A 127 4.64 21.43 49.10
C SER A 127 3.53 22.05 49.96
N PHE A 128 2.33 21.46 49.98
CA PHE A 128 1.25 21.88 50.88
C PHE A 128 1.63 21.70 52.35
N ASN A 129 2.27 20.60 52.73
CA ASN A 129 2.72 20.37 54.10
C ASN A 129 3.84 21.35 54.52
N THR A 130 4.70 21.78 53.60
CA THR A 130 5.73 22.80 53.91
C THR A 130 5.16 24.21 54.04
N THR A 131 4.06 24.52 53.37
CA THR A 131 3.34 25.80 53.52
C THR A 131 2.33 25.77 54.67
N SER A 132 1.97 24.57 55.14
CA SER A 132 1.22 24.31 56.36
C SER A 132 2.16 24.22 57.56
N THR A 133 2.99 25.24 57.80
CA THR A 133 3.51 25.45 59.17
C THR A 133 2.28 25.60 60.06
N SER A 134 2.01 24.58 60.88
CA SER A 134 0.81 24.48 61.70
C SER A 134 0.55 25.80 62.42
N LEU A 135 -0.70 26.25 62.46
CA LEU A 135 -1.15 27.39 63.26
C LEU A 135 -0.59 27.34 64.69
N LEU A 136 -0.37 26.13 65.24
CA LEU A 136 0.28 25.94 66.54
C LEU A 136 1.75 26.38 66.56
N SER A 137 2.52 26.09 65.52
CA SER A 137 3.91 26.55 65.38
C SER A 137 3.99 28.06 65.16
N GLU A 138 2.99 28.65 64.50
CA GLU A 138 2.91 30.10 64.28
C GLU A 138 2.47 30.82 65.58
N ILE A 139 1.54 30.22 66.34
CA ILE A 139 1.14 30.69 67.68
C ILE A 139 2.30 30.54 68.68
N GLU A 140 3.05 29.42 68.67
CA GLU A 140 4.23 29.24 69.52
C GLU A 140 5.29 30.30 69.21
N GLN A 141 5.61 30.54 67.93
CA GLN A 141 6.55 31.59 67.54
C GLN A 141 6.05 33.00 67.91
N SER A 142 4.74 33.25 67.80
CA SER A 142 4.15 34.53 68.20
C SER A 142 4.16 34.72 69.71
N MET A 143 3.91 33.67 70.48
CA MET A 143 3.90 33.71 71.95
C MET A 143 5.32 33.87 72.48
N GLU A 144 6.30 33.17 71.90
CA GLU A 144 7.72 33.35 72.20
C GLU A 144 8.20 34.77 71.83
N ALA A 145 7.72 35.34 70.72
CA ALA A 145 7.98 36.74 70.37
C ALA A 145 7.35 37.73 71.37
N GLU A 146 6.14 37.46 71.87
CA GLU A 146 5.48 38.29 72.88
C GLU A 146 6.17 38.21 74.25
N GLU A 147 6.65 37.03 74.66
CA GLU A 147 7.47 36.85 75.87
C GLU A 147 8.78 37.65 75.78
N LEU A 148 9.49 37.57 74.65
CA LEU A 148 10.71 38.36 74.42
C LEU A 148 10.43 39.87 74.42
N GLU A 149 9.28 40.30 73.91
CA GLU A 149 8.87 41.70 73.95
C GLU A 149 8.56 42.17 75.38
N GLN A 150 7.94 41.32 76.20
CA GLN A 150 7.75 41.58 77.63
C GLN A 150 9.08 41.65 78.39
N GLU A 151 10.02 40.73 78.14
CA GLU A 151 11.36 40.77 78.72
C GLU A 151 12.11 42.05 78.33
N ARG A 152 12.01 42.46 77.05
CA ARG A 152 12.60 43.72 76.57
C ARG A 152 12.01 44.93 77.27
N GLU A 153 10.69 44.96 77.47
CA GLU A 153 10.02 46.06 78.17
C GLU A 153 10.37 46.08 79.67
N GLN A 154 10.53 44.90 80.29
CA GLN A 154 10.99 44.78 81.68
C GLN A 154 12.43 45.26 81.84
N LEU A 155 13.34 44.88 80.94
CA LEU A 155 14.70 45.41 80.86
C LEU A 155 14.71 46.93 80.67
N ARG A 156 13.78 47.46 79.86
CA ARG A 156 13.63 48.90 79.64
C ARG A 156 13.22 49.65 80.92
N LEU A 157 12.30 49.09 81.71
CA LEU A 157 11.91 49.63 83.01
C LEU A 157 13.07 49.63 84.01
N GLN A 158 13.81 48.52 84.11
CA GLN A 158 15.00 48.43 84.98
C GLN A 158 16.08 49.44 84.57
N LEU A 159 16.29 49.64 83.26
CA LEU A 159 17.24 50.62 82.75
C LEU A 159 16.82 52.06 83.10
N TRP A 160 15.52 52.35 83.08
CA TRP A 160 14.97 53.64 83.49
C TRP A 160 15.16 53.87 85.00
N GLU A 161 14.89 52.87 85.85
CA GLU A 161 15.16 52.96 87.29
C GLU A 161 16.64 53.24 87.58
N ALA A 162 17.55 52.53 86.90
CA ALA A 162 18.99 52.76 87.00
C ALA A 162 19.38 54.18 86.55
N TYR A 163 18.77 54.68 85.47
CA TYR A 163 18.98 56.05 85.01
C TYR A 163 18.55 57.09 86.05
N CYS A 164 17.38 56.94 86.65
CA CYS A 164 16.88 57.82 87.72
C CYS A 164 17.80 57.79 88.95
N GLN A 165 18.30 56.62 89.35
CA GLN A 165 19.25 56.48 90.46
C GLN A 165 20.59 57.18 90.18
N VAL A 166 21.15 57.04 88.97
CA VAL A 166 22.39 57.73 88.57
C VAL A 166 22.20 59.24 88.57
N ARG A 167 21.07 59.73 88.06
CA ARG A 167 20.71 61.16 88.11
C ARG A 167 20.60 61.67 89.55
N TYR A 168 19.95 60.91 90.43
CA TYR A 168 19.87 61.24 91.86
C TYR A 168 21.25 61.34 92.51
N LEU A 169 22.16 60.39 92.23
CA LEU A 169 23.54 60.43 92.72
C LEU A 169 24.34 61.62 92.18
N CYS A 170 24.18 61.96 90.89
CA CYS A 170 24.77 63.17 90.31
C CYS A 170 24.28 64.45 91.01
N SER A 171 22.98 64.54 91.33
CA SER A 171 22.42 65.67 92.08
C SER A 171 22.92 65.72 93.52
N HIS A 172 23.11 64.57 94.18
CA HIS A 172 23.65 64.50 95.55
C HIS A 172 25.13 64.92 95.61
N LEU A 173 25.93 64.52 94.63
CA LEU A 173 27.33 64.95 94.50
C LEU A 173 27.46 66.44 94.16
N ARG A 174 26.52 66.99 93.38
CA ARG A 174 26.41 68.44 93.08
C ARG A 174 25.94 69.26 94.29
N GLY A 175 25.15 68.66 95.19
CA GLY A 175 24.58 69.30 96.38
C GLY A 175 25.53 69.47 97.56
N ASN A 176 26.77 68.95 97.48
CA ASN A 176 27.79 69.14 98.52
C ASN A 176 28.78 70.29 98.26
N ASP A 177 28.65 71.01 97.14
CA ASP A 177 29.40 72.25 96.88
C ASP A 177 28.43 73.45 96.79
N SER A 178 27.84 73.82 97.93
CA SER A 178 27.14 75.09 98.10
C SER A 178 28.06 76.12 98.77
N ALA A 179 28.96 76.72 98.00
CA ALA A 179 29.44 78.06 98.27
C ALA A 179 29.95 78.72 96.98
N ASP A 180 29.21 79.75 96.57
CA ASP A 180 29.75 80.97 95.98
C ASP A 180 30.36 80.88 94.56
N SER A 181 29.57 81.28 93.56
CA SER A 181 29.90 82.49 92.79
C SER A 181 28.87 82.75 91.69
N ALA A 182 28.48 84.01 91.61
CA ALA A 182 27.42 84.56 90.81
C ALA A 182 27.81 84.87 89.35
N VAL A 183 26.75 85.19 88.58
CA VAL A 183 26.72 86.05 87.39
C VAL A 183 26.88 85.39 86.00
N SER A 184 25.71 85.05 85.47
CA SER A 184 25.11 85.17 84.13
C SER A 184 25.94 85.61 82.92
N THR A 185 25.86 84.81 81.85
CA THR A 185 25.36 85.08 80.46
C THR A 185 25.68 83.80 79.67
N ASP A 186 24.83 83.13 78.89
CA ASP A 186 23.71 83.46 78.01
C ASP A 186 22.87 82.17 77.89
N SER A 187 21.55 82.32 77.85
CA SER A 187 20.58 81.24 77.93
C SER A 187 19.84 81.10 76.60
N SER A 188 19.98 79.95 75.94
CA SER A 188 18.83 79.35 75.24
C SER A 188 19.01 77.84 75.06
N MET A 189 18.22 77.08 75.83
CA MET A 189 17.37 75.97 75.39
C MET A 189 17.13 75.04 76.59
N ASP A 190 16.01 75.34 77.25
CA ASP A 190 15.06 74.37 77.83
C ASP A 190 15.63 73.29 78.77
N GLU A 191 15.74 73.64 80.05
CA GLU A 191 15.69 72.68 81.15
C GLU A 191 14.21 72.46 81.52
N SER A 192 13.57 71.49 80.88
CA SER A 192 12.44 70.71 81.43
C SER A 192 12.11 69.56 80.48
N SER A 193 12.78 68.42 80.66
CA SER A 193 12.18 67.14 80.28
C SER A 193 12.16 66.26 81.51
N GLU A 194 11.05 66.38 82.25
CA GLU A 194 10.55 65.27 83.03
C GLU A 194 10.37 64.09 82.08
N THR A 195 11.34 63.16 82.04
CA THR A 195 11.13 61.85 81.43
C THR A 195 10.37 60.99 82.44
N SER A 196 9.10 61.30 82.63
CA SER A 196 8.21 60.62 83.59
C SER A 196 7.80 59.21 83.13
N SER A 197 8.39 58.71 82.05
CA SER A 197 8.04 57.44 81.41
C SER A 197 9.26 56.74 80.82
N ALA A 198 9.36 55.43 81.02
CA ALA A 198 10.40 54.58 80.43
C ALA A 198 10.37 54.56 78.89
N LYS A 199 9.25 54.96 78.27
CA LYS A 199 9.09 54.99 76.80
C LYS A 199 9.80 56.16 76.12
N ASP A 200 10.18 57.21 76.86
CA ASP A 200 10.74 58.45 76.31
C ASP A 200 12.22 58.68 76.65
N VAL A 201 12.97 57.63 77.01
CA VAL A 201 14.43 57.74 77.24
C VAL A 201 15.18 57.72 75.90
N PRO A 202 15.81 58.82 75.48
CA PRO A 202 16.63 58.83 74.27
C PRO A 202 17.80 57.85 74.38
N ALA A 203 18.14 57.20 73.26
CA ALA A 203 19.29 56.31 73.20
C ALA A 203 20.57 57.07 73.61
N GLY A 204 21.24 56.59 74.67
CA GLY A 204 22.45 57.22 75.20
C GLY A 204 22.25 58.12 76.41
N SER A 205 21.03 58.37 76.90
CA SER A 205 20.80 59.20 78.10
C SER A 205 21.41 58.61 79.38
N LEU A 206 21.34 57.28 79.57
CA LEU A 206 22.07 56.61 80.67
C LEU A 206 23.59 56.75 80.50
N ARG A 207 24.10 56.64 79.27
CA ARG A 207 25.52 56.84 78.97
C ARG A 207 25.95 58.28 79.27
N ALA A 208 25.12 59.27 78.97
CA ALA A 208 25.37 60.67 79.29
C ALA A 208 25.35 60.90 80.82
N ALA A 209 24.36 60.38 81.55
CA ALA A 209 24.28 60.49 83.01
C ALA A 209 25.45 59.76 83.72
N LEU A 210 25.84 58.59 83.24
CA LEU A 210 27.04 57.88 83.71
C LEU A 210 28.32 58.64 83.37
N SER A 211 28.39 59.32 82.21
CA SER A 211 29.53 60.18 81.85
C SER A 211 29.60 61.44 82.72
N GLU A 212 28.45 61.97 83.13
CA GLU A 212 28.36 63.09 84.08
C GLU A 212 28.75 62.67 85.50
N LEU A 213 28.31 61.49 85.95
CA LEU A 213 28.76 60.88 87.20
C LEU A 213 30.27 60.63 87.15
N LYS A 214 30.77 60.08 86.04
CA LYS A 214 32.20 59.91 85.79
C LYS A 214 32.93 61.25 85.83
N ARG A 215 32.41 62.33 85.26
CA ARG A 215 33.02 63.69 85.33
C ARG A 215 33.06 64.23 86.77
N LEU A 216 32.00 64.05 87.55
CA LEU A 216 31.96 64.46 88.95
C LEU A 216 32.96 63.64 89.80
N ILE A 217 33.10 62.35 89.54
CA ILE A 217 34.10 61.47 90.17
C ILE A 217 35.52 61.80 89.67
N GLN A 218 35.68 62.14 88.39
CA GLN A 218 36.96 62.48 87.75
C GLN A 218 37.50 63.84 88.19
N ASN A 219 36.62 64.82 88.48
CA ASN A 219 37.00 66.10 89.08
C ASN A 219 37.55 65.95 90.51
N VAL A 220 37.31 64.82 91.17
CA VAL A 220 37.87 64.46 92.49
C VAL A 220 39.20 63.69 92.34
N LEU A 221 39.54 63.20 91.15
CA LEU A 221 40.62 62.24 90.88
C LEU A 221 41.63 62.78 89.85
N ASP A 222 42.27 63.90 90.16
CA ASP A 222 43.45 64.41 89.45
C ASP A 222 43.14 65.02 88.05
N GLY A 223 43.67 66.18 87.67
CA GLY A 223 45.00 66.65 88.00
C GLY A 223 46.08 65.82 87.31
N THR A 224 45.90 65.37 86.06
CA THR A 224 47.02 64.97 85.18
C THR A 224 46.57 64.73 83.74
N ASP A 225 47.39 65.23 82.82
CA ASP A 225 47.25 65.24 81.37
C ASP A 225 47.13 63.83 80.74
N SER A 226 46.56 63.76 79.53
CA SER A 226 47.38 63.43 78.34
C SER A 226 46.58 63.45 77.03
N THR A 227 47.31 63.98 76.05
CA THR A 227 47.08 63.99 74.61
C THR A 227 47.07 62.58 74.00
N SER A 228 46.58 62.49 72.76
CA SER A 228 46.84 61.46 71.74
C SER A 228 45.58 60.76 71.23
N SER A 229 44.99 61.33 70.19
CA SER A 229 44.09 60.62 69.27
C SER A 229 44.67 60.73 67.86
N ARG A 230 45.56 59.79 67.52
CA ARG A 230 46.07 59.55 66.15
C ARG A 230 46.22 58.05 65.84
N ARG A 231 45.38 57.19 66.44
CA ARG A 231 45.30 55.75 66.12
C ARG A 231 43.92 55.31 65.60
N SER A 232 42.85 56.03 65.94
CA SER A 232 41.48 55.78 65.46
C SER A 232 41.35 55.85 63.93
N ASP A 233 42.05 56.80 63.31
CA ASP A 233 41.92 57.03 61.86
C ASP A 233 42.78 56.05 61.05
N ASP A 234 43.84 55.49 61.65
CA ASP A 234 44.71 54.48 61.03
C ASP A 234 44.01 53.11 61.02
N ASP A 235 43.43 52.70 62.15
CA ASP A 235 42.63 51.47 62.24
C ASP A 235 41.35 51.54 61.37
N ALA A 236 40.72 52.72 61.27
CA ALA A 236 39.54 52.91 60.42
C ALA A 236 39.88 52.86 58.92
N LEU A 237 41.04 53.41 58.53
CA LEU A 237 41.54 53.33 57.15
C LEU A 237 42.04 51.92 56.81
N GLU A 238 42.71 51.22 57.74
CA GLU A 238 43.08 49.81 57.58
C GLU A 238 41.85 48.92 57.40
N GLU A 239 40.79 49.15 58.17
CA GLU A 239 39.54 48.41 58.04
C GLU A 239 38.80 48.74 56.72
N GLN A 240 38.88 49.98 56.24
CA GLN A 240 38.33 50.38 54.93
C GLN A 240 39.13 49.77 53.75
N ILE A 241 40.46 49.70 53.88
CA ILE A 241 41.34 49.00 52.93
C ILE A 241 41.04 47.50 52.95
N ARG A 242 40.82 46.92 54.14
CA ARG A 242 40.44 45.51 54.29
C ARG A 242 39.11 45.23 53.57
N ARG A 243 38.07 46.03 53.82
CA ARG A 243 36.75 45.90 53.17
C ARG A 243 36.82 46.04 51.66
N THR A 244 37.49 47.08 51.15
CA THR A 244 37.66 47.25 49.69
C THR A 244 38.51 46.15 49.05
N SER A 245 39.47 45.59 49.78
CA SER A 245 40.25 44.43 49.33
C SER A 245 39.42 43.14 49.30
N GLU A 246 38.51 42.97 50.25
CA GLU A 246 37.56 41.86 50.35
C GLU A 246 36.50 41.97 49.24
N ASP A 247 35.93 43.16 49.01
CA ASP A 247 35.01 43.43 47.89
C ASP A 247 35.69 43.17 46.53
N SER A 248 36.94 43.60 46.38
CA SER A 248 37.74 43.33 45.18
C SER A 248 38.05 41.84 45.00
N ARG A 249 38.17 41.09 46.10
CA ARG A 249 38.36 39.63 46.07
C ARG A 249 37.05 38.93 45.70
N ALA A 250 35.93 39.32 46.30
CA ALA A 250 34.60 38.82 45.98
C ALA A 250 34.24 39.07 44.51
N LEU A 251 34.58 40.26 43.96
CA LEU A 251 34.37 40.56 42.55
C LEU A 251 35.23 39.69 41.63
N ARG A 252 36.48 39.39 42.00
CA ARG A 252 37.34 38.45 41.25
C ARG A 252 36.79 37.03 41.27
N GLU A 253 36.35 36.55 42.43
CA GLU A 253 35.74 35.22 42.58
C GLU A 253 34.46 35.10 41.75
N LEU A 254 33.61 36.14 41.70
CA LEU A 254 32.44 36.19 40.83
C LEU A 254 32.82 36.12 39.34
N MET A 255 33.79 36.94 38.90
CA MET A 255 34.28 36.92 37.52
C MET A 255 34.92 35.58 37.14
N GLU A 256 35.65 34.94 38.06
CA GLU A 256 36.20 33.60 37.87
C GLU A 256 35.09 32.54 37.77
N GLY A 257 34.04 32.66 38.60
CA GLY A 257 32.84 31.83 38.52
C GLY A 257 32.09 31.98 37.19
N GLU A 258 31.92 33.22 36.71
CA GLU A 258 31.32 33.49 35.40
C GLU A 258 32.18 32.93 34.25
N ARG A 259 33.52 33.08 34.33
CA ARG A 259 34.44 32.47 33.36
C ARG A 259 34.39 30.94 33.40
N GLY A 260 34.19 30.34 34.57
CA GLY A 260 33.98 28.90 34.73
C GLY A 260 32.69 28.43 34.04
N LYS A 261 31.57 29.12 34.27
CA LYS A 261 30.29 28.84 33.60
C LYS A 261 30.39 29.01 32.08
N LEU A 262 31.11 30.04 31.60
CA LEU A 262 31.33 30.25 30.17
C LEU A 262 32.16 29.13 29.54
N ARG A 263 33.18 28.60 30.25
CA ARG A 263 33.93 27.43 29.78
C ARG A 263 33.05 26.18 29.69
N GLN A 264 32.23 25.91 30.71
CA GLN A 264 31.29 24.79 30.69
C GLN A 264 30.30 24.90 29.53
N SER A 265 29.74 26.10 29.30
CA SER A 265 28.85 26.36 28.17
C SER A 265 29.53 26.15 26.82
N LEU A 266 30.81 26.53 26.67
CA LEU A 266 31.59 26.29 25.46
C LEU A 266 31.83 24.79 25.20
N GLU A 267 32.15 24.03 26.25
CA GLU A 267 32.34 22.58 26.18
C GLU A 267 31.03 21.86 25.81
N GLU A 268 29.90 22.28 26.39
CA GLU A 268 28.57 21.78 26.01
C GLU A 268 28.22 22.11 24.55
N LEU A 269 28.50 23.34 24.11
CA LEU A 269 28.32 23.76 22.72
C LEU A 269 29.17 22.91 21.76
N GLN A 270 30.42 22.64 22.11
CA GLN A 270 31.28 21.75 21.31
C GLN A 270 30.71 20.33 21.27
N ARG A 271 30.25 19.79 22.41
CA ARG A 271 29.66 18.45 22.47
C ARG A 271 28.40 18.34 21.61
N LEU A 272 27.50 19.32 21.72
CA LEU A 272 26.29 19.39 20.89
C LEU A 272 26.64 19.58 19.42
N HIS A 273 27.63 20.41 19.09
CA HIS A 273 28.09 20.58 17.72
C HIS A 273 28.61 19.27 17.12
N SER A 274 29.46 18.53 17.86
CA SER A 274 29.92 17.20 17.45
C SER A 274 28.78 16.20 17.27
N GLN A 275 27.74 16.26 18.11
CA GLN A 275 26.57 15.39 17.96
C GLN A 275 25.75 15.74 16.71
N VAL A 276 25.54 17.03 16.44
CA VAL A 276 24.83 17.50 15.24
C VAL A 276 25.59 17.14 13.96
N THR A 277 26.92 17.23 13.95
CA THR A 277 27.71 16.84 12.78
C THR A 277 27.62 15.34 12.52
N LEU A 278 27.71 14.49 13.55
CA LEU A 278 27.53 13.03 13.41
C LEU A 278 26.14 12.68 12.86
N LEU A 279 25.08 13.23 13.45
CA LEU A 279 23.71 13.02 12.98
C LEU A 279 23.50 13.53 11.55
N SER A 280 24.14 14.64 11.17
CA SER A 280 24.07 15.16 9.80
C SER A 280 24.72 14.19 8.80
N VAL A 281 25.85 13.59 9.15
CA VAL A 281 26.54 12.59 8.30
C VAL A 281 25.70 11.31 8.18
N GLU A 282 25.14 10.81 9.29
CA GLU A 282 24.23 9.66 9.26
C GLU A 282 22.99 9.93 8.42
N MET A 283 22.38 11.11 8.56
CA MET A 283 21.24 11.53 7.74
C MET A 283 21.59 11.62 6.26
N THR A 284 22.80 12.03 5.89
CA THR A 284 23.24 11.99 4.49
C THR A 284 23.47 10.58 3.98
N ALA A 285 24.10 9.70 4.77
CA ALA A 285 24.35 8.30 4.39
C ALA A 285 23.04 7.52 4.19
N LEU A 286 22.08 7.66 5.11
CA LEU A 286 20.75 7.04 5.00
C LEU A 286 19.96 7.57 3.80
N LYS A 287 20.10 8.87 3.48
CA LYS A 287 19.48 9.45 2.28
C LYS A 287 20.05 8.85 1.01
N GLU A 288 21.36 8.68 0.93
CA GLU A 288 22.04 8.06 -0.22
C GLU A 288 21.68 6.58 -0.37
N GLU A 289 21.60 5.83 0.72
CA GLU A 289 21.17 4.42 0.70
C GLU A 289 19.72 4.29 0.23
N ARG A 290 18.82 5.14 0.72
CA ARG A 290 17.43 5.22 0.25
C ARG A 290 17.32 5.59 -1.23
N ASP A 291 18.14 6.52 -1.71
CA ASP A 291 18.18 6.89 -3.13
C ASP A 291 18.78 5.77 -3.99
N ARG A 292 19.74 5.00 -3.46
CA ARG A 292 20.32 3.83 -4.12
C ARG A 292 19.31 2.70 -4.26
N LEU A 293 18.53 2.41 -3.21
CA LEU A 293 17.45 1.42 -3.26
C LEU A 293 16.32 1.86 -4.21
N ARG A 294 15.89 3.13 -4.15
CA ARG A 294 14.92 3.70 -5.10
C ARG A 294 15.45 3.70 -6.55
N GLY A 295 16.77 3.80 -6.70
CA GLY A 295 17.47 3.77 -7.97
C GLY A 295 17.69 2.37 -8.53
N SER A 296 17.41 1.31 -7.75
CA SER A 296 17.65 -0.08 -8.10
C SER A 296 17.17 -0.35 -9.53
N THR A 297 18.12 -0.71 -10.38
CA THR A 297 17.87 -1.07 -11.77
C THR A 297 16.99 -2.31 -11.85
N GLU A 298 17.08 -3.20 -10.88
CA GLU A 298 16.26 -4.42 -10.79
C GLU A 298 14.78 -4.10 -10.61
N ASP A 299 14.41 -3.15 -9.74
CA ASP A 299 13.01 -2.74 -9.57
C ASP A 299 12.45 -2.08 -10.85
N LYS A 300 13.28 -1.31 -11.56
CA LYS A 300 12.91 -0.71 -12.84
C LYS A 300 12.74 -1.75 -13.94
N GLU A 301 13.65 -2.72 -14.02
CA GLU A 301 13.61 -3.82 -14.97
C GLU A 301 12.39 -4.73 -14.73
N ILE A 302 12.10 -5.06 -13.47
CA ILE A 302 10.90 -5.84 -13.10
C ILE A 302 9.63 -5.07 -13.48
N ASN A 303 9.59 -3.76 -13.23
CA ASN A 303 8.44 -2.94 -13.60
C ASN A 303 8.28 -2.82 -15.13
N GLU A 304 9.37 -2.72 -15.88
CA GLU A 304 9.35 -2.73 -17.36
C GLU A 304 8.89 -4.08 -17.92
N GLN A 305 9.34 -5.19 -17.34
CA GLN A 305 8.89 -6.54 -17.69
C GLN A 305 7.40 -6.72 -17.42
N LEU A 306 6.91 -6.24 -16.26
CA LEU A 306 5.49 -6.26 -15.94
C LEU A 306 4.66 -5.46 -16.96
N LEU A 307 5.10 -4.25 -17.30
CA LEU A 307 4.44 -3.42 -18.32
C LEU A 307 4.45 -4.07 -19.70
N LYS A 308 5.52 -4.78 -20.07
CA LYS A 308 5.57 -5.55 -21.31
C LYS A 308 4.56 -6.70 -21.28
N ALA A 309 4.52 -7.49 -20.20
CA ALA A 309 3.56 -8.59 -20.06
C ALA A 309 2.09 -8.11 -20.12
N ILE A 310 1.79 -6.93 -19.55
CA ILE A 310 0.46 -6.31 -19.64
C ILE A 310 0.11 -5.98 -21.11
N ARG A 311 1.03 -5.36 -21.85
CA ARG A 311 0.82 -5.04 -23.27
C ARG A 311 0.60 -6.29 -24.11
N ASP A 312 1.42 -7.32 -23.92
CA ASP A 312 1.32 -8.58 -24.66
C ASP A 312 -0.02 -9.28 -24.38
N ARG A 313 -0.47 -9.28 -23.12
CA ARG A 313 -1.79 -9.78 -22.73
C ARG A 313 -2.91 -8.99 -23.42
N ASP A 314 -2.85 -7.67 -23.40
CA ASP A 314 -3.89 -6.82 -23.98
C ASP A 314 -3.96 -6.99 -25.52
N GLU A 315 -2.82 -7.16 -26.18
CA GLU A 315 -2.76 -7.50 -27.61
C GLU A 315 -3.39 -8.87 -27.90
N ALA A 316 -3.11 -9.88 -27.07
CA ALA A 316 -3.72 -11.20 -27.20
C ALA A 316 -5.24 -11.16 -27.00
N ILE A 317 -5.73 -10.37 -26.03
CA ILE A 317 -7.17 -10.15 -25.81
C ILE A 317 -7.81 -9.48 -27.04
N ALA A 318 -7.15 -8.48 -27.63
CA ALA A 318 -7.63 -7.82 -28.84
C ALA A 318 -7.72 -8.79 -30.03
N LYS A 319 -6.68 -9.60 -30.26
CA LYS A 319 -6.67 -10.65 -31.30
C LYS A 319 -7.77 -11.67 -31.08
N LYS A 320 -7.96 -12.14 -29.84
CA LYS A 320 -9.05 -13.07 -29.48
C LYS A 320 -10.41 -12.48 -29.81
N SER A 321 -10.65 -11.23 -29.40
CA SER A 321 -11.92 -10.54 -29.63
C SER A 321 -12.21 -10.34 -31.12
N ALA A 322 -11.18 -10.08 -31.93
CA ALA A 322 -11.30 -9.98 -33.39
C ALA A 322 -11.68 -11.33 -34.03
N VAL A 323 -11.05 -12.43 -33.60
CA VAL A 323 -11.40 -13.78 -34.10
C VAL A 323 -12.82 -14.18 -33.67
N GLU A 324 -13.23 -13.88 -32.44
CA GLU A 324 -14.59 -14.12 -31.97
C GLU A 324 -15.63 -13.33 -32.78
N MET A 325 -15.32 -12.09 -33.18
CA MET A 325 -16.18 -11.28 -34.04
C MET A 325 -16.32 -11.88 -35.45
N GLU A 326 -15.22 -12.32 -36.07
CA GLU A 326 -15.27 -12.99 -37.38
C GLU A 326 -16.01 -14.34 -37.30
N LEU A 327 -15.84 -15.09 -36.21
CA LEU A 327 -16.58 -16.33 -35.98
C LEU A 327 -18.09 -16.08 -35.87
N ALA A 328 -18.49 -15.04 -35.13
CA ALA A 328 -19.89 -14.65 -35.02
C ALA A 328 -20.46 -14.24 -36.39
N LYS A 329 -19.69 -13.52 -37.20
CA LYS A 329 -20.06 -13.14 -38.56
C LYS A 329 -20.24 -14.36 -39.47
N CYS A 330 -19.27 -15.28 -39.50
CA CYS A 330 -19.40 -16.52 -40.27
C CYS A 330 -20.62 -17.36 -39.84
N LYS A 331 -20.94 -17.37 -38.55
CA LYS A 331 -22.15 -18.06 -38.05
C LYS A 331 -23.43 -17.41 -38.57
N ILE A 332 -23.49 -16.08 -38.59
CA ILE A 332 -24.61 -15.33 -39.18
C ILE A 332 -24.73 -15.64 -40.68
N ASP A 333 -23.61 -15.61 -41.42
CA ASP A 333 -23.59 -15.91 -42.86
C ASP A 333 -24.07 -17.35 -43.13
N MET A 334 -23.65 -18.32 -42.33
CA MET A 334 -24.11 -19.71 -42.41
C MET A 334 -25.62 -19.83 -42.15
N MET A 335 -26.13 -19.12 -41.14
CA MET A 335 -27.57 -19.10 -40.83
C MET A 335 -28.38 -18.45 -41.95
N SER A 336 -27.87 -17.37 -42.57
CA SER A 336 -28.49 -16.72 -43.73
C SER A 336 -28.54 -17.66 -44.93
N LEU A 337 -27.41 -18.28 -45.28
CA LEU A 337 -27.32 -19.20 -46.41
C LEU A 337 -28.21 -20.43 -46.21
N ASN A 338 -28.31 -20.94 -44.98
CA ASN A 338 -29.22 -22.05 -44.68
C ASN A 338 -30.69 -21.64 -44.86
N SER A 339 -31.05 -20.41 -44.47
CA SER A 339 -32.39 -19.86 -44.75
C SER A 339 -32.67 -19.77 -46.25
N GLU A 340 -31.73 -19.20 -47.02
CA GLU A 340 -31.83 -19.09 -48.48
C GLU A 340 -31.96 -20.46 -49.16
N LEU A 341 -31.21 -21.46 -48.68
CA LEU A 341 -31.30 -22.84 -49.17
C LEU A 341 -32.66 -23.46 -48.90
N LEU A 342 -33.21 -23.28 -47.68
CA LEU A 342 -34.54 -23.77 -47.33
C LEU A 342 -35.61 -23.12 -48.22
N ASP A 343 -35.51 -21.81 -48.47
CA ASP A 343 -36.43 -21.10 -49.37
C ASP A 343 -36.33 -21.62 -50.81
N ALA A 344 -35.11 -21.87 -51.32
CA ALA A 344 -34.90 -22.43 -52.65
C ALA A 344 -35.46 -23.86 -52.79
N ILE A 345 -35.27 -24.70 -51.76
CA ILE A 345 -35.87 -26.04 -51.70
C ILE A 345 -37.40 -25.92 -51.73
N GLN A 346 -37.97 -25.04 -50.92
CA GLN A 346 -39.42 -24.83 -50.87
C GLN A 346 -39.96 -24.37 -52.23
N GLN A 347 -39.29 -23.43 -52.90
CA GLN A 347 -39.65 -22.99 -54.25
C GLN A 347 -39.61 -24.16 -55.26
N LYS A 348 -38.55 -25.00 -55.21
CA LYS A 348 -38.42 -26.16 -56.09
C LYS A 348 -39.53 -27.20 -55.85
N VAL A 349 -39.89 -27.45 -54.59
CA VAL A 349 -41.01 -28.33 -54.22
C VAL A 349 -42.31 -27.79 -54.79
N ASN A 350 -42.59 -26.50 -54.61
CA ASN A 350 -43.81 -25.86 -55.14
C ASN A 350 -43.91 -25.97 -56.67
N LEU A 351 -42.81 -25.71 -57.39
CA LEU A 351 -42.78 -25.85 -58.85
C LEU A 351 -42.96 -27.31 -59.30
N SER A 352 -42.38 -28.26 -58.57
CA SER A 352 -42.54 -29.69 -58.87
C SER A 352 -43.99 -30.13 -58.70
N GLN A 353 -44.67 -29.66 -57.65
CA GLN A 353 -46.10 -29.90 -57.43
C GLN A 353 -46.98 -29.28 -58.52
N GLN A 354 -46.65 -28.06 -58.97
CA GLN A 354 -47.35 -27.42 -60.09
C GLN A 354 -47.19 -28.19 -61.40
N LEU A 355 -45.99 -28.73 -61.66
CA LEU A 355 -45.73 -29.57 -62.83
C LEU A 355 -46.50 -30.89 -62.77
N GLU A 356 -46.54 -31.55 -61.61
CA GLU A 356 -47.31 -32.78 -61.41
C GLU A 356 -48.81 -32.53 -61.64
N ALA A 357 -49.37 -31.44 -61.07
CA ALA A 357 -50.75 -31.04 -61.33
C ALA A 357 -51.04 -30.77 -62.82
N TRP A 358 -50.12 -30.09 -63.51
CA TRP A 358 -50.24 -29.86 -64.95
C TRP A 358 -50.16 -31.16 -65.75
N GLN A 359 -49.28 -32.08 -65.37
CA GLN A 359 -49.17 -33.40 -65.98
C GLN A 359 -50.48 -34.18 -65.83
N ASP A 360 -51.07 -34.21 -64.63
CA ASP A 360 -52.36 -34.86 -64.38
C ASP A 360 -53.47 -34.28 -65.25
N ASP A 361 -53.55 -32.96 -65.37
CA ASP A 361 -54.53 -32.28 -66.22
C ASP A 361 -54.34 -32.62 -67.70
N MET A 362 -53.09 -32.67 -68.18
CA MET A 362 -52.79 -33.09 -69.56
C MET A 362 -53.15 -34.56 -69.80
N HIS A 363 -52.86 -35.47 -68.87
CA HIS A 363 -53.29 -36.87 -68.97
C HIS A 363 -54.81 -36.96 -69.05
N ARG A 364 -55.55 -36.23 -68.22
CA ARG A 364 -57.02 -36.17 -68.28
C ARG A 364 -57.53 -35.66 -69.62
N VAL A 365 -56.90 -34.63 -70.19
CA VAL A 365 -57.27 -34.11 -71.52
C VAL A 365 -57.01 -35.15 -72.60
N ILE A 366 -55.88 -35.87 -72.55
CA ILE A 366 -55.56 -36.95 -73.49
C ILE A 366 -56.59 -38.08 -73.37
N ASP A 367 -56.89 -38.52 -72.15
CA ASP A 367 -57.88 -39.56 -71.88
C ASP A 367 -59.27 -39.15 -72.39
N GLN A 368 -59.69 -37.91 -72.14
CA GLN A 368 -60.95 -37.37 -72.64
C GLN A 368 -60.99 -37.35 -74.17
N GLN A 369 -59.92 -36.88 -74.83
CA GLN A 369 -59.83 -36.89 -76.29
C GLN A 369 -59.86 -38.30 -76.89
N LEU A 370 -59.23 -39.27 -76.21
CA LEU A 370 -59.26 -40.67 -76.62
C LEU A 370 -60.69 -41.22 -76.50
N MET A 371 -61.35 -40.97 -75.35
CA MET A 371 -62.74 -41.38 -75.12
C MET A 371 -63.74 -40.70 -76.06
N ASP A 372 -63.52 -39.45 -76.47
CA ASP A 372 -64.40 -38.74 -77.42
C ASP A 372 -64.19 -39.18 -78.88
N LYS A 373 -63.01 -39.70 -79.23
CA LYS A 373 -62.69 -40.22 -80.58
C LYS A 373 -63.22 -41.63 -80.80
N HIS A 374 -63.17 -42.50 -79.80
CA HIS A 374 -63.69 -43.87 -79.91
C HIS A 374 -65.16 -43.96 -80.37
N PRO A 375 -66.14 -43.20 -79.86
CA PRO A 375 -67.52 -43.25 -80.38
C PRO A 375 -67.66 -42.63 -81.77
N LYS A 376 -66.78 -41.69 -82.18
CA LYS A 376 -66.81 -41.08 -83.52
C LYS A 376 -66.24 -41.99 -84.61
N GLU A 377 -65.22 -42.79 -84.31
CA GLU A 377 -64.70 -43.82 -85.22
C GLU A 377 -65.60 -45.06 -85.26
N TRP A 378 -66.28 -45.39 -84.16
CA TRP A 378 -67.10 -46.60 -84.05
C TRP A 378 -68.59 -46.38 -84.39
N SER A 379 -68.98 -45.15 -84.76
CA SER A 379 -70.32 -44.84 -85.32
C SER A 379 -70.38 -44.85 -86.86
N GLN A 380 -69.31 -45.23 -87.56
CA GLN A 380 -69.38 -45.54 -88.99
C GLN A 380 -69.72 -47.02 -89.20
N PRO A 381 -70.77 -47.37 -89.99
CA PRO A 381 -71.12 -48.77 -90.21
C PRO A 381 -70.04 -49.49 -91.02
N ALA A 382 -69.61 -50.63 -90.50
CA ALA A 382 -68.72 -51.56 -91.16
C ALA A 382 -69.30 -52.04 -92.50
N TYR A 383 -68.49 -51.97 -93.57
CA TYR A 383 -68.51 -52.96 -94.63
C TYR A 383 -67.09 -53.48 -94.92
N SER A 384 -66.86 -54.69 -94.42
CA SER A 384 -66.36 -55.84 -95.17
C SER A 384 -65.14 -55.67 -96.09
N PHE A 385 -64.03 -56.32 -95.74
CA PHE A 385 -63.48 -57.45 -96.52
C PHE A 385 -62.40 -58.19 -95.70
N SER A 386 -62.67 -59.40 -95.23
CA SER A 386 -62.25 -60.71 -95.77
C SER A 386 -60.73 -60.98 -95.64
N THR A 387 -60.32 -61.86 -94.72
CA THR A 387 -60.10 -63.32 -94.87
C THR A 387 -58.68 -63.67 -95.32
N GLY A 388 -57.95 -64.45 -94.51
CA GLY A 388 -56.65 -65.01 -94.90
C GLY A 388 -55.97 -65.83 -93.81
N TYR A 389 -56.23 -67.14 -93.83
CA TYR A 389 -55.77 -68.21 -92.94
C TYR A 389 -54.25 -68.32 -92.73
N GLY A 390 -53.84 -68.83 -91.56
CA GLY A 390 -52.48 -69.34 -91.31
C GLY A 390 -52.28 -69.92 -89.91
N ALA A 391 -52.51 -71.22 -89.75
CA ALA A 391 -52.31 -71.96 -88.49
C ALA A 391 -50.82 -72.23 -88.17
N LYS A 392 -50.46 -72.25 -86.86
CA LYS A 392 -49.80 -73.40 -86.16
C LYS A 392 -49.36 -73.09 -84.71
N ARG A 393 -49.86 -73.94 -83.80
CA ARG A 393 -49.21 -74.65 -82.67
C ARG A 393 -48.63 -73.88 -81.45
N SER A 394 -49.41 -73.95 -80.37
CA SER A 394 -49.09 -74.50 -79.03
C SER A 394 -47.65 -74.43 -78.49
N ALA A 395 -47.46 -73.71 -77.37
CA ALA A 395 -47.21 -74.31 -76.04
C ALA A 395 -47.03 -73.22 -74.97
N ARG A 396 -47.71 -73.39 -73.83
CA ARG A 396 -47.42 -72.71 -72.54
C ARG A 396 -46.22 -73.43 -71.89
N PRO A 397 -45.44 -72.77 -71.02
CA PRO A 397 -45.79 -72.79 -69.60
C PRO A 397 -45.54 -71.45 -68.86
N SER A 398 -46.33 -71.20 -67.83
CA SER A 398 -46.08 -70.23 -66.75
C SER A 398 -45.34 -70.96 -65.59
N PRO A 399 -45.17 -70.40 -64.39
CA PRO A 399 -44.45 -69.19 -63.92
C PRO A 399 -43.47 -69.53 -62.76
N VAL A 400 -42.54 -68.65 -62.37
CA VAL A 400 -41.78 -68.80 -61.09
C VAL A 400 -41.52 -67.44 -60.42
N PHE A 401 -42.09 -67.29 -59.21
CA PHE A 401 -41.62 -66.63 -57.95
C PHE A 401 -40.92 -65.25 -58.02
N ARG A 402 -41.09 -64.29 -57.09
CA ARG A 402 -41.82 -64.09 -55.82
C ARG A 402 -41.72 -62.57 -55.49
N PRO A 403 -42.50 -62.02 -54.55
CA PRO A 403 -42.52 -60.62 -54.17
C PRO A 403 -41.57 -60.32 -53.00
N GLU A 404 -41.06 -59.08 -52.94
CA GLU A 404 -40.55 -58.49 -51.70
C GLU A 404 -41.50 -57.37 -51.26
N GLN A 405 -42.05 -57.55 -50.06
CA GLN A 405 -42.81 -56.61 -49.25
C GLN A 405 -41.88 -55.98 -48.19
N GLN A 406 -42.34 -54.84 -47.67
CA GLN A 406 -41.98 -54.19 -46.39
C GLN A 406 -40.62 -53.48 -46.36
N GLY A 407 -40.53 -52.16 -46.11
CA GLY A 407 -41.41 -51.31 -45.32
C GLY A 407 -41.15 -51.51 -43.84
N ASP A 408 -40.29 -50.67 -43.26
CA ASP A 408 -40.50 -49.97 -41.98
C ASP A 408 -39.24 -49.18 -41.57
N GLU A 409 -39.43 -47.85 -41.51
CA GLU A 409 -38.80 -46.95 -40.53
C GLU A 409 -39.48 -47.19 -39.17
N PRO A 410 -38.81 -46.97 -38.01
CA PRO A 410 -38.91 -45.62 -37.43
C PRO A 410 -37.71 -45.13 -36.60
N VAL A 411 -37.42 -43.84 -36.75
CA VAL A 411 -37.36 -42.77 -35.71
C VAL A 411 -37.15 -43.16 -34.23
N GLY A 412 -36.14 -42.55 -33.59
CA GLY A 412 -36.38 -41.78 -32.35
C GLY A 412 -35.49 -41.98 -31.12
N ALA A 413 -34.75 -40.91 -30.81
CA ALA A 413 -34.51 -40.35 -29.47
C ALA A 413 -33.42 -40.89 -28.52
N GLU A 414 -33.01 -39.96 -27.65
CA GLU A 414 -32.14 -40.06 -26.47
C GLU A 414 -30.64 -39.88 -26.75
N GLY A 415 -29.88 -39.05 -26.03
CA GLY A 415 -30.15 -38.33 -24.80
C GLY A 415 -28.81 -37.87 -24.20
N ASN A 416 -28.79 -36.66 -23.68
CA ASN A 416 -27.68 -36.08 -22.92
C ASN A 416 -27.24 -36.98 -21.74
N ARG A 417 -25.99 -36.73 -21.32
CA ARG A 417 -25.33 -37.01 -20.02
C ARG A 417 -24.60 -38.35 -19.90
N LEU A 418 -23.28 -38.30 -19.81
CA LEU A 418 -22.57 -38.93 -18.69
C LEU A 418 -21.44 -38.02 -18.18
N PHE A 419 -21.50 -37.82 -16.86
CA PHE A 419 -20.64 -37.00 -16.02
C PHE A 419 -19.41 -37.80 -15.54
N SER A 420 -18.30 -37.08 -15.37
CA SER A 420 -17.29 -37.14 -14.29
C SER A 420 -16.90 -38.47 -13.64
N PHE A 421 -15.60 -38.78 -13.68
CA PHE A 421 -14.87 -39.35 -12.53
C PHE A 421 -13.44 -38.79 -12.46
N PHE A 422 -13.21 -37.83 -11.56
CA PHE A 422 -11.92 -37.66 -10.88
C PHE A 422 -11.98 -38.53 -9.63
N LYS A 423 -11.02 -39.45 -9.47
CA LYS A 423 -10.81 -40.17 -8.22
C LYS A 423 -9.51 -39.69 -7.61
N LYS A 424 -9.64 -39.05 -6.46
CA LYS A 424 -8.59 -38.71 -5.51
C LYS A 424 -8.23 -40.00 -4.73
N ASN A 425 -6.95 -40.36 -4.76
CA ASN A 425 -6.18 -40.84 -3.62
C ASN A 425 -4.70 -40.77 -4.00
#